data_AF-A0A960PGQ7-F1
#
_entry.id   AF-A0A960PGQ7-F1
#
_cell.length_a   1.000
_cell.length_b   1.000
_cell.length_c   1.000
_cell.angle_alpha   90.00
_cell.angle_beta   90.00
_cell.angle_gamma   90.00
#
_symmetry.space_group_name_H-M   'P 1'
#
loop_
_entity.id
_entity.type
_entity.pdbx_description
1 polymer ?
#
loop_
_entity_poly.entity_id
_entity_poly.type
_entity_poly.pdbx_seq_one_letter_code
_entity_poly.pdbx_strand_id
1 'polypeptide(L)'
;MIAKRKQELWDALSAVSPGTQLREGLDRISKARMGALIVVGDGPEVLNVCSGGFLLDAAFTPQRLSELAKMDGAIILSSDSSRIARANVHMVPNPNVPTTETGTRHRTAERVARSVGVPVATVSEDMAVLTVYRGDEKYQLESIPNIL
;
A
#
# COMPACT_ATOMS: atom_id res chain seq x y z
N MET A 1 18.04 1.47 17.04
CA MET A 1 17.44 2.16 15.87
C MET A 1 17.26 1.22 14.67
N ILE A 2 18.32 0.55 14.21
CA ILE A 2 18.26 -0.40 13.06
C ILE A 2 17.32 -1.59 13.32
N ALA A 3 17.41 -2.22 14.50
CA ALA A 3 16.55 -3.36 14.85
C ALA A 3 15.05 -3.02 14.81
N LYS A 4 14.68 -1.81 15.23
CA LYS A 4 13.29 -1.33 15.21
C LYS A 4 12.78 -1.16 13.78
N ARG A 5 13.56 -0.50 12.90
CA ARG A 5 13.21 -0.33 11.47
C ARG A 5 13.05 -1.66 10.76
N LYS A 6 13.96 -2.60 11.03
CA LYS A 6 13.88 -3.96 10.52
C LYS A 6 12.59 -4.63 10.98
N GLN A 7 12.25 -4.56 12.27
CA GLN A 7 11.01 -5.12 12.80
C GLN A 7 9.77 -4.53 12.12
N GLU A 8 9.70 -3.21 12.00
CA GLU A 8 8.56 -2.55 11.35
C GLU A 8 8.39 -2.97 9.89
N LEU A 9 9.50 -3.19 9.17
CA LEU A 9 9.46 -3.75 7.82
C LEU A 9 8.96 -5.21 7.84
N TRP A 10 9.42 -6.04 8.78
CA TRP A 10 8.93 -7.43 8.91
C TRP A 10 7.44 -7.48 9.21
N ASP A 11 6.92 -6.58 10.04
CA ASP A 11 5.50 -6.51 10.35
C ASP A 11 4.70 -6.14 9.08
N ALA A 12 5.19 -5.17 8.31
CA ALA A 12 4.61 -4.79 7.02
C ALA A 12 4.66 -5.95 5.99
N LEU A 13 5.77 -6.67 5.92
CA LEU A 13 5.93 -7.83 5.03
C LEU A 13 5.04 -9.00 5.46
N SER A 14 4.87 -9.20 6.78
CA SER A 14 3.98 -10.23 7.32
C SER A 14 2.53 -9.98 6.90
N ALA A 15 2.08 -8.72 6.87
CA ALA A 15 0.74 -8.35 6.42
C ALA A 15 0.47 -8.66 4.93
N VAL A 16 1.52 -8.71 4.09
CA VAL A 16 1.43 -9.03 2.65
C VAL A 16 2.04 -10.39 2.30
N SER A 17 2.28 -11.24 3.29
CA SER A 17 2.85 -12.56 3.08
C SER A 17 1.82 -13.51 2.44
N PRO A 18 2.26 -14.53 1.67
CA PRO A 18 1.38 -15.55 1.12
C PRO A 18 0.47 -16.15 2.18
N GLY A 19 -0.82 -16.35 1.84
CA GLY A 19 -1.84 -16.83 2.76
C GLY A 19 -2.62 -15.74 3.51
N THR A 20 -2.15 -14.48 3.49
CA THR A 20 -2.93 -13.35 4.01
C THR A 20 -3.99 -12.89 3.02
N GLN A 21 -5.10 -12.35 3.52
CA GLN A 21 -6.15 -11.79 2.66
C GLN A 21 -5.66 -10.57 1.88
N LEU A 22 -4.79 -9.75 2.46
CA LEU A 22 -4.21 -8.60 1.78
C LEU A 22 -3.34 -9.05 0.61
N ARG A 23 -2.48 -10.07 0.79
CA ARG A 23 -1.71 -10.64 -0.32
C ARG A 23 -2.61 -11.19 -1.42
N GLU A 24 -3.66 -11.92 -1.08
CA GLU A 24 -4.61 -12.42 -2.08
C GLU A 24 -5.25 -11.28 -2.88
N GLY A 25 -5.63 -10.18 -2.22
CA GLY A 25 -6.18 -9.00 -2.87
C GLY A 25 -5.17 -8.33 -3.82
N LEU A 26 -3.92 -8.15 -3.39
CA LEU A 26 -2.85 -7.59 -4.22
C LEU A 26 -2.53 -8.49 -5.42
N ASP A 27 -2.50 -9.81 -5.24
CA ASP A 27 -2.30 -10.77 -6.32
C ASP A 27 -3.45 -10.72 -7.34
N ARG A 28 -4.70 -10.51 -6.89
CA ARG A 28 -5.86 -10.31 -7.79
C ARG A 28 -5.70 -9.05 -8.64
N ILE A 29 -5.27 -7.94 -8.03
CA ILE A 29 -4.99 -6.67 -8.74
C ILE A 29 -3.90 -6.87 -9.79
N SER A 30 -2.79 -7.51 -9.42
CA SER A 30 -1.68 -7.81 -10.33
C SER A 30 -2.12 -8.70 -11.51
N LYS A 31 -2.86 -9.78 -11.23
CA LYS A 31 -3.41 -10.69 -12.27
C LYS A 31 -4.39 -10.00 -13.22
N ALA A 32 -5.14 -9.02 -12.72
CA ALA A 32 -6.06 -8.20 -13.52
C ALA A 32 -5.34 -7.10 -14.32
N ARG A 33 -4.00 -7.01 -14.21
CA ARG A 33 -3.17 -5.95 -14.82
C ARG A 33 -3.66 -4.56 -14.47
N MET A 34 -3.88 -4.33 -13.17
CA MET A 34 -4.26 -3.04 -12.63
C MET A 34 -3.16 -2.50 -11.74
N GLY A 35 -3.02 -1.17 -11.71
CA GLY A 35 -2.18 -0.50 -10.72
C GLY A 35 -2.92 -0.28 -9.41
N ALA A 36 -2.21 -0.25 -8.28
CA ALA A 36 -2.81 0.11 -7.00
C ALA A 36 -1.82 0.78 -6.05
N LEU A 37 -2.33 1.69 -5.22
CA LEU A 37 -1.64 2.32 -4.10
C LEU A 37 -2.43 2.07 -2.82
N ILE A 38 -1.93 1.20 -1.95
CA ILE A 38 -2.61 0.76 -0.74
C ILE A 38 -1.88 1.33 0.47
N VAL A 39 -2.55 2.11 1.29
CA VAL A 39 -2.01 2.67 2.55
C VAL A 39 -2.63 1.91 3.71
N VAL A 40 -1.82 1.37 4.61
CA VAL A 40 -2.28 0.60 5.77
C VAL A 40 -2.24 1.48 7.02
N GLY A 41 -3.41 1.87 7.51
CA GLY A 41 -3.58 2.80 8.61
C GLY A 41 -4.46 3.98 8.20
N ASP A 42 -5.46 4.27 9.02
CA ASP A 42 -6.46 5.33 8.84
C ASP A 42 -6.39 6.38 9.96
N GLY A 43 -5.24 6.49 10.61
CA GLY A 43 -4.96 7.47 11.66
C GLY A 43 -4.93 8.93 11.15
N PRO A 44 -5.01 9.91 12.06
CA PRO A 44 -5.02 11.33 11.71
C PRO A 44 -3.86 11.76 10.81
N GLU A 45 -2.68 11.19 11.00
CA GLU A 45 -1.49 11.44 10.20
C GLU A 45 -1.67 11.08 8.72
N VAL A 46 -2.38 9.99 8.41
CA VAL A 46 -2.73 9.59 7.04
C VAL A 46 -3.83 10.48 6.49
N LEU A 47 -4.84 10.77 7.29
CA LEU A 47 -5.98 11.60 6.88
C LEU A 47 -5.58 13.05 6.57
N ASN A 48 -4.58 13.59 7.27
CA ASN A 48 -4.05 14.93 7.03
C ASN A 48 -3.34 15.09 5.69
N VAL A 49 -2.86 13.98 5.10
CA VAL A 49 -2.25 13.95 3.77
C VAL A 49 -3.17 13.29 2.73
N CYS A 50 -4.45 13.12 3.05
CA CYS A 50 -5.45 12.54 2.17
C CYS A 50 -6.41 13.62 1.68
N SER A 51 -6.67 13.68 0.37
CA SER A 51 -7.62 14.61 -0.23
C SER A 51 -8.64 13.88 -1.12
N GLY A 52 -9.89 14.31 -1.06
CA GLY A 52 -10.98 13.73 -1.84
C GLY A 52 -11.32 12.28 -1.47
N GLY A 53 -11.73 11.52 -2.49
CA GLY A 53 -12.24 10.16 -2.35
C GLY A 53 -13.54 10.05 -1.57
N PHE A 54 -13.88 8.83 -1.15
CA PHE A 54 -15.09 8.55 -0.38
C PHE A 54 -14.78 7.66 0.82
N LEU A 55 -15.55 7.87 1.89
CA LEU A 55 -15.56 7.00 3.06
C LEU A 55 -16.37 5.75 2.74
N LEU A 56 -15.78 4.56 2.93
CA LEU A 56 -16.48 3.29 2.77
C LEU A 56 -16.79 2.67 4.12
N ASP A 57 -15.81 2.65 5.01
CA ASP A 57 -15.91 2.07 6.35
C ASP A 57 -16.39 0.60 6.36
N ALA A 58 -15.96 -0.17 5.35
CA ALA A 58 -16.47 -1.51 5.06
C ALA A 58 -15.46 -2.61 5.44
N ALA A 59 -15.95 -3.81 5.79
CA ALA A 59 -15.06 -4.96 6.06
C ALA A 59 -14.18 -5.29 4.84
N PHE A 60 -12.93 -5.68 5.09
CA PHE A 60 -11.99 -6.05 4.05
C PHE A 60 -12.38 -7.39 3.43
N THR A 61 -12.32 -7.47 2.10
CA THR A 61 -12.20 -8.75 1.37
C THR A 61 -11.24 -8.56 0.19
N PRO A 62 -10.53 -9.62 -0.23
CA PRO A 62 -9.67 -9.57 -1.42
C PRO A 62 -10.40 -9.06 -2.67
N GLN A 63 -11.66 -9.44 -2.84
CA GLN A 63 -12.51 -9.05 -3.95
C GLN A 63 -12.85 -7.56 -3.90
N ARG A 64 -13.24 -7.04 -2.73
CA ARG A 64 -13.51 -5.61 -2.56
C ARG A 64 -12.28 -4.77 -2.86
N LEU A 65 -11.11 -5.20 -2.38
CA LEU A 65 -9.85 -4.53 -2.68
C LEU A 65 -9.62 -4.46 -4.20
N SER A 66 -9.76 -5.60 -4.90
CA SER A 66 -9.56 -5.63 -6.35
C SER A 66 -10.58 -4.83 -7.14
N GLU A 67 -11.84 -4.79 -6.70
CA GLU A 67 -12.87 -3.98 -7.36
C GLU A 67 -12.61 -2.49 -7.20
N LEU A 68 -12.20 -2.06 -6.00
CA LEU A 68 -11.88 -0.65 -5.75
C LEU A 68 -10.60 -0.20 -6.45
N ALA A 69 -9.66 -1.11 -6.69
CA ALA A 69 -8.43 -0.82 -7.43
C ALA A 69 -8.67 -0.54 -8.92
N LYS A 70 -9.88 -0.77 -9.44
CA LYS A 70 -10.28 -0.31 -10.78
C LYS A 70 -10.42 1.20 -10.87
N MET A 71 -10.60 1.86 -9.71
CA MET A 71 -10.65 3.31 -9.63
C MET A 71 -9.24 3.89 -9.55
N ASP A 72 -9.11 5.16 -9.90
CA ASP A 72 -7.86 5.90 -9.71
C ASP A 72 -7.58 6.17 -8.21
N GLY A 73 -6.37 6.63 -7.92
CA GLY A 73 -5.97 7.06 -6.58
C GLY A 73 -5.52 5.93 -5.66
N ALA A 74 -5.62 6.18 -4.36
CA ALA A 74 -5.24 5.28 -3.30
C ALA A 74 -6.44 4.66 -2.59
N ILE A 75 -6.18 3.54 -1.93
CA ILE A 75 -7.09 2.86 -1.01
C ILE A 75 -6.45 2.89 0.37
N ILE A 76 -7.20 3.32 1.37
CA ILE A 76 -6.77 3.37 2.77
C ILE A 76 -7.45 2.23 3.51
N LEU A 77 -6.64 1.39 4.17
CA LEU A 77 -7.09 0.31 5.05
C LEU A 77 -6.95 0.74 6.51
N SER A 78 -7.68 0.08 7.42
CA SER A 78 -7.41 0.16 8.85
C SER A 78 -6.01 -0.37 9.19
N SER A 79 -5.45 0.00 10.35
CA SER A 79 -4.09 -0.42 10.76
C SER A 79 -3.90 -1.93 10.84
N ASP A 80 -4.96 -2.69 11.10
CA ASP A 80 -4.99 -4.16 11.14
C ASP A 80 -5.41 -4.79 9.79
N SER A 81 -5.62 -3.97 8.75
CA SER A 81 -6.13 -4.37 7.43
C SER A 81 -7.48 -5.10 7.44
N SER A 82 -8.24 -5.04 8.53
CA SER A 82 -9.55 -5.70 8.63
C SER A 82 -10.67 -4.94 7.91
N ARG A 83 -10.45 -3.66 7.57
CA ARG A 83 -11.44 -2.77 6.95
C ARG A 83 -10.83 -1.89 5.87
N ILE A 84 -11.65 -1.53 4.89
CA ILE A 84 -11.36 -0.50 3.89
C ILE A 84 -12.01 0.80 4.36
N ALA A 85 -11.17 1.73 4.82
CA ALA A 85 -11.63 3.02 5.34
C ALA A 85 -12.08 3.94 4.21
N ARG A 86 -11.24 4.09 3.17
CA ARG A 86 -11.47 5.01 2.04
C ARG A 86 -10.93 4.45 0.74
N ALA A 87 -11.49 4.89 -0.38
CA ALA A 87 -10.98 4.60 -1.71
C ALA A 87 -11.09 5.84 -2.61
N ASN A 88 -10.42 5.78 -3.76
CA ASN A 88 -10.31 6.88 -4.72
C ASN A 88 -9.77 8.17 -4.09
N VAL A 89 -8.86 8.03 -3.13
CA VAL A 89 -8.25 9.19 -2.45
C VAL A 89 -7.00 9.64 -3.16
N HIS A 90 -6.74 10.94 -3.14
CA HIS A 90 -5.48 11.51 -3.60
C HIS A 90 -4.57 11.71 -2.39
N MET A 91 -3.42 11.03 -2.36
CA MET A 91 -2.41 11.21 -1.31
C MET A 91 -1.52 12.41 -1.66
N VAL A 92 -1.43 13.37 -0.74
CA VAL A 92 -0.66 14.61 -0.85
C VAL A 92 0.44 14.64 0.22
N PRO A 93 1.45 13.73 0.16
CA PRO A 93 2.55 13.75 1.12
C PRO A 93 3.45 14.98 0.91
N ASN A 94 4.30 15.28 1.90
CA ASN A 94 5.25 16.39 1.81
C ASN A 94 6.15 16.26 0.55
N PRO A 95 6.12 17.24 -0.38
CA PRO A 95 6.85 17.15 -1.66
C PRO A 95 8.36 17.22 -1.49
N ASN A 96 8.85 17.77 -0.37
CA ASN A 96 10.27 17.91 -0.07
C ASN A 96 10.90 16.60 0.45
N VAL A 97 10.08 15.58 0.72
CA VAL A 97 10.60 14.26 1.11
C VAL A 97 11.29 13.64 -0.11
N PRO A 98 12.59 13.28 0.01
CA PRO A 98 13.34 12.71 -1.09
C PRO A 98 12.75 11.36 -1.48
N THR A 99 12.80 11.05 -2.78
CA THR A 99 12.33 9.77 -3.34
C THR A 99 13.33 9.30 -4.39
N THR A 100 13.54 7.99 -4.43
CA THR A 100 14.37 7.29 -5.43
C THR A 100 13.53 6.62 -6.52
N GLU A 101 12.21 6.62 -6.36
CA GLU A 101 11.28 5.96 -7.25
C GLU A 101 10.95 6.77 -8.51
N THR A 102 10.59 6.07 -9.57
CA THR A 102 10.04 6.64 -10.80
C THR A 102 8.53 6.40 -10.88
N GLY A 103 7.81 7.31 -11.56
CA GLY A 103 6.34 7.27 -11.62
C GLY A 103 5.65 7.89 -10.41
N THR A 104 4.48 8.50 -10.65
CA THR A 104 3.72 9.24 -9.61
C THR A 104 3.29 8.35 -8.45
N ARG A 105 2.85 7.13 -8.74
CA ARG A 105 2.37 6.15 -7.73
C ARG A 105 3.47 5.74 -6.76
N HIS A 106 4.61 5.29 -7.27
CA HIS A 106 5.74 4.84 -6.46
C HIS A 106 6.39 5.98 -5.66
N ARG A 107 6.57 7.16 -6.28
CA ARG A 107 7.03 8.36 -5.55
C ARG A 107 6.10 8.74 -4.41
N THR A 108 4.78 8.65 -4.63
CA THR A 108 3.79 8.93 -3.60
C THR A 108 3.87 7.89 -2.49
N ALA A 109 4.00 6.61 -2.83
CA ALA A 109 4.12 5.53 -1.86
C ALA A 109 5.34 5.71 -0.94
N GLU A 110 6.52 5.95 -1.52
CA GLU A 110 7.75 6.14 -0.75
C GLU A 110 7.65 7.39 0.13
N ARG A 111 7.09 8.49 -0.37
CA ARG A 111 6.92 9.71 0.43
C ARG A 111 5.92 9.55 1.56
N VAL A 112 4.79 8.88 1.34
CA VAL A 112 3.82 8.58 2.40
C VAL A 112 4.48 7.70 3.45
N ALA A 113 5.15 6.62 3.06
CA ALA A 113 5.83 5.72 3.99
C ALA A 113 6.91 6.42 4.82
N ARG A 114 7.69 7.34 4.22
CA ARG A 114 8.73 8.11 4.91
C ARG A 114 8.20 9.21 5.82
N SER A 115 7.20 9.97 5.37
CA SER A 115 6.70 11.13 6.12
C SER A 115 5.69 10.77 7.19
N VAL A 116 4.83 9.78 6.92
CA VAL A 116 3.75 9.37 7.81
C VAL A 116 4.20 8.17 8.68
N GLY A 117 5.09 7.33 8.17
CA GLY A 117 5.60 6.18 8.91
C GLY A 117 4.66 4.96 8.92
N VAL A 118 3.70 4.90 7.99
CA VAL A 118 2.79 3.76 7.83
C VAL A 118 3.25 2.82 6.70
N PRO A 119 2.85 1.53 6.70
CA PRO A 119 3.11 0.64 5.58
C PRO A 119 2.32 1.09 4.35
N VAL A 120 2.99 1.09 3.20
CA VAL A 120 2.35 1.38 1.91
C VAL A 120 2.73 0.29 0.93
N ALA A 121 1.75 -0.29 0.25
CA ALA A 121 1.97 -1.29 -0.79
C ALA A 121 1.55 -0.73 -2.16
N THR A 122 2.31 -1.06 -3.20
CA THR A 122 1.96 -0.72 -4.57
C THR A 122 1.92 -1.96 -5.45
N VAL A 123 1.00 -1.97 -6.41
CA VAL A 123 1.02 -2.88 -7.56
C VAL A 123 1.34 -2.06 -8.80
N SER A 124 2.40 -2.44 -9.52
CA SER A 124 2.74 -1.86 -10.82
C SER A 124 1.89 -2.52 -11.90
N GLU A 125 1.19 -1.70 -12.68
CA GLU A 125 0.35 -2.13 -13.79
C GLU A 125 1.20 -2.77 -14.91
N ASP A 126 2.28 -2.08 -15.31
CA ASP A 126 3.12 -2.49 -16.43
C ASP A 126 4.01 -3.69 -16.10
N MET A 127 4.53 -3.73 -14.87
CA MET A 127 5.53 -4.72 -14.48
C MET A 127 4.92 -5.91 -13.71
N ALA A 128 3.66 -5.82 -13.29
CA ALA A 128 3.02 -6.78 -12.39
C ALA A 128 3.79 -7.02 -11.07
N VAL A 129 4.62 -6.04 -10.68
CA VAL A 129 5.49 -6.08 -9.50
C VAL A 129 4.76 -5.49 -8.29
N LEU A 130 4.86 -6.19 -7.15
CA LEU A 130 4.39 -5.71 -5.86
C LEU A 130 5.58 -5.15 -5.06
N THR A 131 5.41 -3.97 -4.49
CA THR A 131 6.43 -3.34 -3.65
C THR A 131 5.80 -2.85 -2.34
N VAL A 132 6.49 -3.07 -1.23
CA VAL A 132 6.13 -2.54 0.10
C VAL A 132 7.14 -1.48 0.52
N TYR A 133 6.64 -0.38 1.07
CA TYR A 133 7.41 0.71 1.63
C TYR A 133 7.09 0.86 3.11
N ARG A 134 8.11 1.04 3.94
CA ARG A 134 7.97 1.31 5.38
C ARG A 134 9.10 2.21 5.85
N GLY A 135 8.78 3.46 6.21
CA GLY A 135 9.82 4.44 6.53
C GLY A 135 10.79 4.62 5.37
N ASP A 136 12.09 4.51 5.65
CA ASP A 136 13.15 4.60 4.64
C ASP A 136 13.35 3.31 3.82
N GLU A 137 12.71 2.21 4.23
CA GLU A 137 12.89 0.89 3.64
C GLU A 137 11.87 0.63 2.52
N LYS A 138 12.32 -0.10 1.50
CA LYS A 138 11.47 -0.65 0.44
C LYS A 138 11.84 -2.09 0.17
N TYR A 139 10.85 -2.92 -0.14
CA TYR A 139 11.04 -4.32 -0.47
C TYR A 139 10.12 -4.72 -1.61
N GLN A 140 10.72 -5.23 -2.69
CA GLN A 140 9.98 -5.78 -3.82
C GLN A 140 9.63 -7.24 -3.51
N LEU A 141 8.35 -7.59 -3.54
CA LEU A 141 7.92 -8.95 -3.33
C LEU A 141 8.22 -9.81 -4.56
N GLU A 142 8.73 -10.99 -4.31
CA GLU A 142 8.86 -12.02 -5.33
C GLU A 142 7.51 -12.66 -5.65
N SER A 143 7.41 -13.20 -6.86
CA SER A 143 6.26 -14.01 -7.25
C SER A 143 6.24 -15.29 -6.41
N ILE A 144 5.03 -15.78 -6.09
CA ILE A 144 4.88 -17.00 -5.29
C ILE A 144 5.64 -18.20 -5.89
N PRO A 145 5.64 -18.44 -7.22
CA PRO A 145 6.42 -19.54 -7.80
C PRO A 145 7.94 -19.43 -7.61
N ASN A 146 8.48 -18.24 -7.34
CA ASN A 146 9.92 -18.04 -7.18
C ASN A 146 10.41 -18.28 -5.74
N ILE A 147 9.50 -18.37 -4.77
CA ILE A 147 9.80 -18.51 -3.34
C ILE A 147 9.37 -19.86 -2.74
N LEU A 148 8.83 -20.76 -3.58
CA LEU A 148 8.44 -22.14 -3.25
C LEU A 148 9.45 -23.11 -3.86
#